data_AF-A0A919VH52-F1
#
_entry.id   AF-A0A919VH52-F1
#
_cell.length_a   1.000
_cell.length_b   1.000
_cell.length_c   1.000
_cell.angle_alpha   90.00
_cell.angle_beta   90.00
_cell.angle_gamma   90.00
#
_symmetry.space_group_name_H-M   'P 1'
#
loop_
_entity.id
_entity.type
_entity.pdbx_description
1 polymer ?
#
loop_
_entity_poly.entity_id
_entity_poly.type
_entity_poly.pdbx_seq_one_letter_code
_entity_poly.pdbx_strand_id
1 'polypeptide(L)'
;MERELFEKVIKFFVSQDWKNVIPDSLSSLIGSLLGVYVGGRITYKVTKRLDMGKLRKDLELKAAEEMLICIEELLNKLITANILIMSFNRNVSIYLNSRTNIDNNIIQEVSDAWNDYAKAYNKMLFKFDARRIVLREFWYIRELVYDECNLLREMENECIQLISDIYYNRILMGSEIVPQEVEDLEEKLSIFNDKSFDILSYLYDLQIKLQNQFLNDIFDNYKISYREPLDSKYKVLK
;
A
#
# COMPACT_ATOMS: atom_id res chain seq x y z
N MET A 1 25.96 -14.63 -33.01
CA MET A 1 27.20 -15.44 -33.05
C MET A 1 27.04 -16.81 -32.38
N GLU A 2 26.67 -16.93 -31.09
CA GLU A 2 26.52 -18.26 -30.43
C GLU A 2 25.39 -19.15 -31.00
N ARG A 3 24.25 -18.55 -31.37
CA ARG A 3 23.09 -19.31 -31.89
C ARG A 3 23.37 -19.93 -33.26
N GLU A 4 24.11 -19.22 -34.10
CA GLU A 4 24.47 -19.63 -35.45
C GLU A 4 25.52 -20.75 -35.45
N LEU A 5 26.47 -20.69 -34.51
CA LEU A 5 27.44 -21.76 -34.27
C LEU A 5 26.74 -23.04 -33.78
N PHE A 6 25.79 -22.91 -32.84
CA PHE A 6 25.00 -24.02 -32.32
C PHE A 6 24.13 -24.68 -33.40
N GLU A 7 23.48 -23.89 -34.25
CA GLU A 7 22.69 -24.41 -35.37
C GLU A 7 23.56 -25.11 -36.43
N LYS A 8 24.76 -24.59 -36.73
CA LYS A 8 25.72 -25.24 -37.63
C LYS A 8 26.22 -26.58 -37.05
N VAL A 9 26.52 -26.63 -35.75
CA VAL A 9 26.94 -27.86 -35.06
C VAL A 9 25.80 -28.90 -35.06
N ILE A 10 24.56 -28.51 -34.73
CA ILE A 10 23.42 -29.44 -34.79
C ILE A 10 23.20 -29.96 -36.21
N LYS A 11 23.22 -29.08 -37.23
CA LYS A 11 23.05 -29.50 -38.64
C LYS A 11 24.13 -30.49 -39.09
N PHE A 12 25.38 -30.28 -38.67
CA PHE A 12 26.49 -31.19 -38.95
C PHE A 12 26.32 -32.56 -38.30
N PHE A 13 25.82 -32.63 -37.06
CA PHE A 13 25.59 -33.91 -36.38
C PHE A 13 24.34 -34.64 -36.92
N VAL A 14 23.30 -33.89 -37.31
CA VAL A 14 22.05 -34.43 -37.87
C VAL A 14 22.22 -34.93 -39.31
N SER A 15 23.13 -34.36 -40.11
CA SER A 15 23.33 -34.78 -41.50
C SER A 15 23.96 -36.16 -41.66
N GLN A 16 24.45 -36.78 -40.57
CA GLN A 16 25.04 -38.14 -40.54
C GLN A 16 26.29 -38.33 -41.43
N ASP A 17 26.73 -37.31 -42.17
CA ASP A 17 27.87 -37.35 -43.10
C ASP A 17 29.20 -37.77 -42.43
N TRP A 18 29.27 -37.61 -41.12
CA TRP A 18 30.43 -37.88 -40.28
C TRP A 18 30.57 -39.36 -39.87
N LYS A 19 29.53 -40.19 -40.03
CA LYS A 19 29.55 -41.62 -39.66
C LYS A 19 30.55 -42.46 -40.47
N ASN A 20 30.93 -42.00 -41.66
CA ASN A 20 31.90 -42.70 -42.51
C ASN A 20 33.36 -42.27 -42.23
N VAL A 21 33.58 -41.28 -41.37
CA VAL A 21 34.89 -40.64 -41.13
C VAL A 21 35.42 -40.92 -39.72
N ILE A 22 34.53 -41.25 -38.77
CA ILE A 22 34.84 -41.35 -37.35
C ILE A 22 34.52 -42.78 -36.84
N PRO A 23 35.44 -43.46 -36.14
CA PRO A 23 35.17 -44.77 -35.53
C PRO A 23 33.97 -44.76 -34.58
N ASP A 24 33.19 -45.85 -34.53
CA ASP A 24 31.96 -45.95 -33.73
C ASP A 24 32.15 -45.68 -32.22
N SER A 25 33.35 -45.93 -31.69
CA SER A 25 33.70 -45.60 -30.30
C SER A 25 33.88 -44.10 -30.07
N LEU A 26 34.34 -43.36 -31.07
CA LEU A 26 34.53 -41.91 -31.00
C LEU A 26 33.22 -41.18 -31.30
N SER A 27 32.35 -41.75 -32.14
CA SER A 27 31.01 -41.25 -32.41
C SER A 27 30.11 -41.27 -31.17
N SER A 28 30.16 -42.36 -30.42
CA SER A 28 29.43 -42.52 -29.16
C SER A 28 29.97 -41.62 -28.05
N LEU A 29 31.30 -41.39 -27.99
CA LEU A 29 31.90 -40.43 -27.06
C LEU A 29 31.46 -38.99 -27.36
N ILE A 30 31.52 -38.55 -28.62
CA ILE A 30 31.09 -37.20 -29.01
C ILE A 30 29.58 -37.02 -28.78
N GLY A 31 28.77 -38.02 -29.14
CA GLY A 31 27.33 -38.02 -28.87
C GLY A 31 26.99 -37.91 -27.38
N SER A 32 27.71 -38.63 -26.52
CA SER A 32 27.51 -38.55 -25.07
C SER A 32 27.93 -37.19 -24.49
N LEU A 33 29.07 -36.63 -24.92
CA LEU A 33 29.50 -35.29 -24.51
C LEU A 33 28.54 -34.19 -24.95
N LEU A 34 28.02 -34.27 -26.18
CA LEU A 34 26.98 -33.35 -26.67
C LEU A 34 25.67 -33.52 -25.91
N GLY A 35 25.27 -34.76 -25.62
CA GLY A 35 24.10 -35.06 -24.81
C GLY A 35 24.19 -34.45 -23.41
N VAL A 36 25.34 -34.60 -22.74
CA VAL A 36 25.60 -33.97 -21.43
C VAL A 36 25.59 -32.45 -21.52
N TYR A 37 26.22 -31.86 -22.55
CA TYR A 37 26.24 -30.41 -22.74
C TYR A 37 24.85 -29.82 -22.99
N VAL A 38 24.08 -30.42 -23.92
CA VAL A 38 22.72 -29.97 -24.26
C VAL A 38 21.78 -30.19 -23.07
N GLY A 39 21.84 -31.37 -22.44
CA GLY A 39 21.09 -31.68 -21.22
C GLY A 39 21.38 -30.67 -20.11
N GLY A 40 22.67 -30.39 -19.84
CA GLY A 40 23.09 -29.40 -18.87
C GLY A 40 22.58 -27.99 -19.17
N ARG A 41 22.62 -27.56 -20.44
CA ARG A 41 22.07 -26.25 -20.88
C ARG A 41 20.56 -26.15 -20.72
N ILE A 42 19.82 -27.22 -21.03
CA ILE A 42 18.36 -27.27 -20.85
C ILE A 42 18.02 -27.23 -19.37
N THR A 43 18.64 -28.09 -18.56
CA THR A 43 18.48 -28.11 -17.10
C THR A 43 18.79 -26.75 -16.49
N TYR A 44 19.92 -26.14 -16.84
CA TYR A 44 20.26 -24.79 -16.37
C TYR A 44 19.17 -23.75 -16.71
N LYS A 45 18.66 -23.74 -17.94
CA LYS A 45 17.59 -22.81 -18.35
C LYS A 45 16.29 -23.06 -17.57
N VAL A 46 15.92 -24.32 -17.35
CA VAL A 46 14.72 -24.69 -16.59
C VAL A 46 14.87 -24.30 -15.13
N THR A 47 15.95 -24.70 -14.47
CA THR A 47 16.25 -24.35 -13.07
C THR A 47 16.27 -22.84 -12.88
N LYS A 48 16.98 -22.10 -13.75
CA LYS A 48 17.01 -20.63 -13.69
C LYS A 48 15.62 -20.01 -13.82
N ARG A 49 14.73 -20.55 -14.68
CA ARG A 49 13.35 -20.05 -14.79
C ARG A 49 12.55 -20.33 -13.51
N LEU A 50 12.70 -21.52 -12.93
CA LEU A 50 12.05 -21.87 -11.68
C LEU A 50 12.53 -20.99 -10.52
N ASP A 51 13.83 -20.76 -10.41
CA ASP A 51 14.43 -19.92 -9.37
C ASP A 51 14.00 -18.45 -9.52
N MET A 52 13.98 -17.93 -10.74
CA MET A 52 13.46 -16.58 -11.02
C MET A 52 11.96 -16.47 -10.68
N GLY A 53 11.17 -17.53 -10.93
CA GLY A 53 9.77 -17.59 -10.54
C GLY A 53 9.57 -17.57 -9.03
N LYS A 54 10.36 -18.36 -8.30
CA LYS A 54 10.36 -18.36 -6.82
C LYS A 54 10.75 -16.99 -6.26
N LEU A 55 11.87 -16.42 -6.73
CA LEU A 55 12.34 -15.12 -6.30
C LEU A 55 11.28 -14.02 -6.54
N ARG A 56 10.61 -14.07 -7.69
CA ARG A 56 9.52 -13.14 -8.00
C ARG A 56 8.37 -13.28 -6.99
N LYS A 57 7.92 -14.50 -6.74
CA LYS A 57 6.84 -14.77 -5.77
C LYS A 57 7.22 -14.31 -4.37
N ASP A 58 8.44 -14.56 -3.93
CA ASP A 58 8.94 -14.11 -2.62
C ASP A 58 8.98 -12.58 -2.52
N LEU A 59 9.36 -11.88 -3.59
CA LEU A 59 9.33 -10.41 -3.65
C LEU A 59 7.89 -9.87 -3.64
N GLU A 60 6.97 -10.52 -4.34
CA GLU A 60 5.53 -10.19 -4.34
C GLU A 60 4.94 -10.33 -2.94
N LEU A 61 5.18 -11.46 -2.26
CA LEU A 61 4.72 -11.71 -0.90
C LEU A 61 5.30 -10.71 0.10
N LYS A 62 6.60 -10.45 0.04
CA LYS A 62 7.26 -9.49 0.93
C LYS A 62 6.75 -8.07 0.71
N ALA A 63 6.52 -7.66 -0.53
CA ALA A 63 5.96 -6.35 -0.83
C ALA A 63 4.52 -6.23 -0.29
N ALA A 64 3.70 -7.28 -0.47
CA ALA A 64 2.34 -7.32 0.05
C ALA A 64 2.33 -7.19 1.58
N GLU A 65 3.13 -7.99 2.28
CA GLU A 65 3.26 -7.95 3.74
C GLU A 65 3.70 -6.57 4.24
N GLU A 66 4.78 -6.00 3.66
CA GLU A 66 5.25 -4.66 4.00
C GLU A 66 4.16 -3.60 3.81
N MET A 67 3.36 -3.70 2.74
CA MET A 67 2.26 -2.78 2.47
C MET A 67 1.09 -2.95 3.41
N LEU A 68 0.70 -4.19 3.72
CA LEU A 68 -0.40 -4.46 4.65
C LEU A 68 -0.10 -3.87 6.03
N ILE A 69 1.13 -4.03 6.52
CA ILE A 69 1.59 -3.42 7.78
C ILE A 69 1.48 -1.89 7.71
N CYS A 70 1.92 -1.27 6.61
CA CYS A 70 1.85 0.19 6.47
C CYS A 70 0.40 0.70 6.38
N ILE A 71 -0.49 -0.04 5.72
CA ILE A 71 -1.91 0.29 5.62
C ILE A 71 -2.57 0.19 6.99
N GLU A 72 -2.32 -0.88 7.75
CA GLU A 72 -2.86 -1.05 9.10
C GLU A 72 -2.38 0.06 10.05
N GLU A 73 -1.09 0.38 10.01
CA GLU A 73 -0.52 1.49 10.78
C GLU A 73 -1.20 2.82 10.42
N LEU A 74 -1.36 3.11 9.12
CA LEU A 74 -2.02 4.32 8.63
C LEU A 74 -3.49 4.40 9.08
N LEU A 75 -4.25 3.31 8.93
CA LEU A 75 -5.64 3.22 9.38
C LEU A 75 -5.76 3.55 10.88
N ASN A 76 -4.94 2.91 11.71
CA ASN A 76 -4.97 3.11 13.16
C ASN A 76 -4.63 4.55 13.56
N LYS A 77 -3.64 5.16 12.89
CA LYS A 77 -3.26 6.56 13.16
C LYS A 77 -4.33 7.53 12.69
N LEU A 78 -4.93 7.31 11.52
CA LEU A 78 -6.03 8.14 11.03
C LEU A 78 -7.27 8.06 11.95
N ILE A 79 -7.64 6.86 12.40
CA ILE A 79 -8.74 6.68 13.36
C ILE A 79 -8.45 7.44 14.67
N THR A 80 -7.24 7.30 15.21
CA THR A 80 -6.84 7.98 16.45
C THR A 80 -6.92 9.50 16.32
N ALA A 81 -6.39 10.05 15.23
CA ALA A 81 -6.42 11.48 14.97
C ALA A 81 -7.86 12.02 14.84
N ASN A 82 -8.74 11.28 14.16
CA ASN A 82 -10.17 11.62 14.07
C ASN A 82 -10.86 11.61 15.43
N ILE A 83 -10.65 10.58 16.25
CA ILE A 83 -11.27 10.48 17.58
C ILE A 83 -10.88 11.66 18.46
N LEU A 84 -9.60 12.08 18.43
CA LEU A 84 -9.11 13.19 19.24
C LEU A 84 -9.69 14.52 18.80
N ILE A 85 -9.75 14.79 17.49
CA ILE A 85 -10.41 15.98 16.95
C ILE A 85 -11.90 16.04 17.34
N MET A 86 -12.62 14.93 17.23
CA MET A 86 -14.05 14.88 17.59
C MET A 86 -14.26 15.06 19.10
N SER A 87 -13.33 14.56 19.91
CA SER A 87 -13.34 14.73 21.37
C SER A 87 -13.08 16.18 21.77
N PHE A 88 -12.21 16.89 21.05
CA PHE A 88 -12.01 18.33 21.25
C PHE A 88 -13.31 19.11 21.04
N ASN A 89 -14.00 18.88 19.91
CA ASN A 89 -15.26 19.56 19.63
C ASN A 89 -16.28 19.36 20.74
N ARG A 90 -16.46 18.11 21.18
CA ARG A 90 -17.34 17.78 22.30
C ARG A 90 -16.96 18.56 23.57
N ASN A 91 -15.67 18.71 23.86
CA ASN A 91 -15.21 19.45 25.04
C ASN A 91 -15.49 20.96 24.92
N VAL A 92 -15.39 21.54 23.73
CA VAL A 92 -15.80 22.93 23.46
C VAL A 92 -17.29 23.11 23.71
N SER A 93 -18.13 22.20 23.19
CA SER A 93 -19.58 22.24 23.42
C SER A 93 -19.92 22.09 24.91
N ILE A 94 -19.18 21.28 25.67
CA ILE A 94 -19.36 21.17 27.13
C ILE A 94 -18.95 22.48 27.82
N TYR A 95 -17.78 23.04 27.48
CA TYR A 95 -17.32 24.31 28.05
C TYR A 95 -18.34 25.44 27.85
N LEU A 96 -18.94 25.55 26.66
CA LEU A 96 -20.01 26.49 26.38
C LEU A 96 -21.20 26.36 27.35
N ASN A 97 -21.60 25.13 27.65
CA ASN A 97 -22.79 24.85 28.46
C ASN A 97 -22.54 24.88 29.97
N SER A 98 -21.36 24.48 30.44
CA SER A 98 -21.07 24.30 31.87
C SER A 98 -19.91 25.14 32.42
N ARG A 99 -19.19 25.88 31.57
CA ARG A 99 -17.97 26.64 31.93
C ARG A 99 -16.95 25.83 32.73
N THR A 100 -16.87 24.53 32.45
CA THR A 100 -15.93 23.59 33.06
C THR A 100 -14.57 23.70 32.37
N ASN A 101 -13.47 23.58 33.11
CA ASN A 101 -12.14 23.60 32.53
C ASN A 101 -11.96 22.49 31.48
N ILE A 102 -11.42 22.86 30.32
CA ILE A 102 -10.93 21.93 29.30
C ILE A 102 -9.52 21.50 29.68
N ASP A 103 -9.18 20.24 29.39
CA ASP A 103 -7.81 19.73 29.57
C ASP A 103 -6.84 20.53 28.69
N ASN A 104 -5.81 21.10 29.31
CA ASN A 104 -4.85 21.95 28.63
C ASN A 104 -3.95 21.22 27.63
N ASN A 105 -3.90 19.88 27.70
CA ASN A 105 -3.05 19.08 26.82
C ASN A 105 -3.72 18.68 25.50
N ILE A 106 -5.02 18.91 25.35
CA ILE A 106 -5.80 18.36 24.22
C ILE A 106 -5.31 18.85 22.85
N ILE A 107 -4.85 20.11 22.73
CA ILE A 107 -4.30 20.62 21.47
C ILE A 107 -3.01 19.90 21.11
N GLN A 108 -2.14 19.69 22.10
CA GLN A 108 -0.89 18.99 21.88
C GLN A 108 -1.16 17.54 21.46
N GLU A 109 -2.11 16.87 22.11
CA GLU A 109 -2.51 15.50 21.76
C GLU A 109 -3.08 15.41 20.33
N VAL A 110 -3.95 16.35 19.94
CA VAL A 110 -4.49 16.43 18.57
C VAL A 110 -3.35 16.62 17.56
N SER A 111 -2.47 17.58 17.81
CA SER A 111 -1.30 17.86 16.96
C SER A 111 -0.37 16.65 16.83
N ASP A 112 -0.08 15.96 17.93
CA ASP A 112 0.79 14.79 17.93
C ASP A 112 0.17 13.61 17.16
N ALA A 113 -1.13 13.39 17.31
CA ALA A 113 -1.84 12.36 16.56
C ALA A 113 -1.82 12.62 15.03
N TRP A 114 -1.95 13.88 14.62
CA TRP A 114 -1.81 14.26 13.20
C TRP A 114 -0.40 14.07 12.67
N ASN A 115 0.61 14.45 13.45
CA ASN A 115 2.00 14.21 13.08
C ASN A 115 2.30 12.71 12.93
N ASP A 116 1.74 11.87 13.79
CA ASP A 116 1.86 10.42 13.70
C ASP A 116 1.15 9.85 12.46
N TYR A 117 -0.06 10.33 12.15
CA TYR A 117 -0.76 10.01 10.90
C TYR A 117 0.08 10.39 9.67
N ALA A 118 0.60 11.62 9.63
CA ALA A 118 1.40 12.10 8.51
C ALA A 118 2.68 11.27 8.31
N LYS A 119 3.33 10.85 9.40
CA LYS A 119 4.49 9.94 9.34
C LYS A 119 4.10 8.57 8.76
N ALA A 120 3.00 7.98 9.23
CA ALA A 120 2.51 6.70 8.73
C ALA A 120 2.13 6.76 7.24
N TYR A 121 1.49 7.85 6.82
CA TYR A 121 1.15 8.11 5.43
C TYR A 121 2.39 8.20 4.53
N ASN A 122 3.36 9.04 4.92
CA ASN A 122 4.61 9.18 4.16
C ASN A 122 5.40 7.86 4.08
N LYS A 123 5.40 7.07 5.16
CA LYS A 123 6.00 5.74 5.18
C LYS A 123 5.31 4.80 4.18
N MET A 124 3.97 4.81 4.13
CA MET A 124 3.19 4.01 3.17
C MET A 124 3.54 4.39 1.73
N LEU A 125 3.53 5.69 1.38
CA LEU A 125 3.91 6.15 0.04
C LEU A 125 5.33 5.74 -0.34
N PHE A 126 6.29 5.94 0.56
CA PHE A 126 7.67 5.57 0.32
C PHE A 126 7.82 4.07 0.03
N LYS A 127 7.12 3.22 0.80
CA LYS A 127 7.13 1.77 0.58
C LYS A 127 6.47 1.39 -0.74
N PHE A 128 5.36 2.04 -1.07
CA PHE A 128 4.67 1.83 -2.34
C PHE A 128 5.60 2.14 -3.52
N ASP A 129 6.26 3.29 -3.49
CA ASP A 129 7.16 3.75 -4.55
C ASP A 129 8.41 2.86 -4.66
N ALA A 130 8.96 2.41 -3.52
CA ALA A 130 10.08 1.46 -3.48
C ALA A 130 9.72 0.07 -4.04
N ARG A 131 8.43 -0.28 -4.10
CA ARG A 131 7.90 -1.55 -4.61
C ARG A 131 7.11 -1.40 -5.91
N ARG A 132 7.27 -0.27 -6.62
CA ARG A 132 6.48 0.09 -7.82
C ARG A 132 6.39 -1.00 -8.89
N ILE A 133 7.47 -1.76 -9.12
CA ILE A 133 7.47 -2.83 -10.13
C ILE A 133 6.49 -3.95 -9.75
N VAL A 134 6.45 -4.31 -8.47
CA VAL A 134 5.62 -5.37 -7.91
C VAL A 134 4.17 -4.89 -7.76
N LEU A 135 4.00 -3.67 -7.26
CA LEU A 135 2.68 -3.09 -6.94
C LEU A 135 2.07 -2.31 -8.12
N ARG A 136 2.56 -2.52 -9.34
CA ARG A 136 2.22 -1.69 -10.51
C ARG A 136 0.71 -1.62 -10.77
N GLU A 137 0.00 -2.72 -10.56
CA GLU A 137 -1.45 -2.80 -10.80
C GLU A 137 -2.28 -2.00 -9.80
N PHE A 138 -1.71 -1.68 -8.63
CA PHE A 138 -2.36 -0.90 -7.58
C PHE A 138 -2.03 0.60 -7.67
N TRP A 139 -1.28 1.02 -8.70
CA TRP A 139 -0.79 2.39 -8.82
C TRP A 139 -1.92 3.44 -8.80
N TYR A 140 -3.05 3.15 -9.45
CA TYR A 140 -4.19 4.06 -9.45
C TYR A 140 -4.78 4.28 -8.04
N ILE A 141 -4.75 3.26 -7.18
CA ILE A 141 -5.22 3.38 -5.79
C ILE A 141 -4.26 4.25 -5.00
N ARG A 142 -2.94 4.10 -5.22
CA ARG A 142 -1.93 4.96 -4.60
C ARG A 142 -2.15 6.42 -4.96
N GLU A 143 -2.42 6.75 -6.22
CA GLU A 143 -2.73 8.12 -6.64
C GLU A 143 -4.02 8.64 -5.97
N LEU A 144 -5.08 7.81 -5.94
CA LEU A 144 -6.33 8.18 -5.27
C LEU A 144 -6.14 8.46 -3.78
N VAL A 145 -5.41 7.58 -3.08
CA VAL A 145 -5.10 7.77 -1.65
C VAL A 145 -4.22 8.99 -1.45
N TYR A 146 -3.28 9.26 -2.35
CA TYR A 146 -2.43 10.45 -2.29
C TYR A 146 -3.24 11.74 -2.38
N ASP A 147 -4.12 11.84 -3.37
CA ASP A 147 -4.98 13.00 -3.59
C ASP A 147 -5.91 13.25 -2.40
N GLU A 148 -6.57 12.20 -1.90
CA GLU A 148 -7.50 12.31 -0.78
C GLU A 148 -6.78 12.63 0.54
N CYS A 149 -5.60 12.05 0.79
CA CYS A 149 -4.80 12.38 1.98
C CYS A 149 -4.26 13.82 1.94
N ASN A 150 -3.94 14.36 0.77
CA ASN A 150 -3.53 15.76 0.64
C ASN A 150 -4.71 16.70 0.90
N LEU A 151 -5.88 16.40 0.35
CA LEU A 151 -7.09 17.16 0.63
C LEU A 151 -7.43 17.15 2.12
N LEU A 152 -7.33 15.97 2.76
CA LEU A 152 -7.55 15.85 4.20
C LEU A 152 -6.58 16.73 5.00
N ARG A 153 -5.32 16.83 4.57
CA ARG A 153 -4.30 17.68 5.21
C ARG A 153 -4.61 19.17 5.08
N GLU A 154 -5.18 19.61 3.95
CA GLU A 154 -5.63 21.00 3.80
C GLU A 154 -6.74 21.31 4.80
N MET A 155 -7.74 20.42 4.90
CA MET A 155 -8.85 20.54 5.84
C MET A 155 -8.39 20.45 7.31
N GLU A 156 -7.39 19.61 7.60
CA GLU A 156 -6.76 19.50 8.92
C GLU A 156 -6.21 20.86 9.37
N ASN A 157 -5.44 21.53 8.51
CA ASN A 157 -4.85 22.83 8.85
C ASN A 157 -5.94 23.86 9.21
N GLU A 158 -7.05 23.85 8.48
CA GLU A 158 -8.17 24.73 8.77
C GLU A 158 -8.84 24.39 10.11
N CYS A 159 -9.01 23.10 10.42
CA CYS A 159 -9.56 22.66 11.70
C CYS A 159 -8.63 23.04 12.85
N ILE A 160 -7.32 22.79 12.74
CA ILE A 160 -6.33 23.12 13.76
C ILE A 160 -6.27 24.62 14.02
N GLN A 161 -6.36 25.45 12.98
CA GLN A 161 -6.42 26.91 13.14
C GLN A 161 -7.64 27.33 13.96
N LEU A 162 -8.85 26.88 13.58
CA LEU A 162 -10.07 27.20 14.33
C LEU A 162 -10.02 26.70 15.77
N ILE A 163 -9.54 25.47 15.97
CA ILE A 163 -9.35 24.86 17.30
C ILE A 163 -8.41 25.71 18.16
N SER A 164 -7.29 26.15 17.58
CA SER A 164 -6.31 26.99 18.28
C SER A 164 -6.89 28.35 18.63
N ASP A 165 -7.63 28.97 17.70
CA ASP A 165 -8.25 30.27 17.93
C ASP A 165 -9.31 30.20 19.04
N ILE A 166 -10.19 29.21 19.01
CA ILE A 166 -11.20 28.98 20.06
C ILE A 166 -10.52 28.73 21.40
N TYR A 167 -9.53 27.86 21.43
CA TYR A 167 -8.87 27.50 22.68
C TYR A 167 -8.05 28.64 23.28
N TYR A 168 -7.15 29.26 22.54
CA TYR A 168 -6.28 30.29 23.09
C TYR A 168 -7.05 31.59 23.32
N ASN A 169 -7.83 32.06 22.34
CA ASN A 169 -8.46 33.38 22.44
C ASN A 169 -9.70 33.36 23.32
N ARG A 170 -10.45 32.26 23.35
CA ARG A 170 -11.70 32.17 24.11
C ARG A 170 -11.51 31.47 25.44
N ILE A 171 -11.01 30.25 25.43
CA ILE A 171 -10.94 29.42 26.65
C ILE A 171 -9.83 29.92 27.59
N LEU A 172 -8.60 30.08 27.09
CA LEU A 172 -7.45 30.43 27.92
C LEU A 172 -7.46 31.89 28.36
N MET A 173 -7.77 32.81 27.44
CA MET A 173 -7.83 34.26 27.74
C MET A 173 -9.16 34.69 28.38
N GLY A 174 -10.12 33.77 28.52
CA GLY A 174 -11.41 34.02 29.17
C GLY A 174 -12.37 34.91 28.36
N SER A 175 -12.18 35.02 27.04
CA SER A 175 -13.13 35.71 26.18
C SER A 175 -14.39 34.86 25.97
N GLU A 176 -15.51 35.50 25.69
CA GLU A 176 -16.75 34.80 25.34
C GLU A 176 -16.60 34.05 24.01
N ILE A 177 -16.94 32.76 24.00
CA ILE A 177 -17.03 31.96 22.76
C ILE A 177 -18.30 32.37 22.04
N VAL A 178 -18.18 32.68 20.75
CA VAL A 178 -19.34 33.02 19.91
C VAL A 178 -19.98 31.72 19.41
N PRO A 179 -21.31 31.51 19.51
CA PRO A 179 -21.96 30.29 19.04
C PRO A 179 -21.64 29.95 17.58
N GLN A 180 -21.54 30.96 16.71
CA GLN A 180 -21.16 30.80 15.31
C GLN A 180 -19.78 30.13 15.13
N GLU A 181 -18.79 30.43 15.99
CA GLU A 181 -17.45 29.80 15.90
C GLU A 181 -17.54 28.28 16.14
N VAL A 182 -18.49 27.84 16.95
CA VAL A 182 -18.72 26.41 17.24
C VAL A 182 -19.52 25.74 16.14
N GLU A 183 -20.53 26.42 15.58
CA GLU A 183 -21.23 25.93 14.39
C GLU A 183 -20.28 25.77 13.19
N ASP A 184 -19.41 26.75 12.95
CA ASP A 184 -18.39 26.70 11.89
C ASP A 184 -17.40 25.54 12.12
N LEU A 185 -16.99 25.33 13.38
CA LEU A 185 -16.14 24.18 13.75
C LEU A 185 -16.86 22.86 13.50
N GLU A 186 -18.12 22.72 13.93
CA GLU A 186 -18.92 21.51 13.73
C GLU A 186 -19.11 21.18 12.25
N GLU A 187 -19.39 22.17 11.41
CA GLU A 187 -19.52 22.00 9.96
C GLU A 187 -18.20 21.47 9.37
N LYS A 188 -17.08 22.15 9.63
CA LYS A 188 -15.77 21.72 9.10
C LYS A 188 -15.39 20.32 9.56
N LEU A 189 -15.64 20.00 10.82
CA LEU A 189 -15.37 18.68 11.38
C LEU A 189 -16.26 17.59 10.77
N SER A 190 -17.51 17.90 10.42
CA SER A 190 -18.37 16.97 9.71
C SER A 190 -17.80 16.63 8.33
N ILE A 191 -17.42 17.64 7.54
CA ILE A 191 -16.86 17.43 6.21
C ILE A 191 -15.52 16.67 6.31
N PHE A 192 -14.70 17.05 7.30
CA PHE A 192 -13.44 16.38 7.60
C PHE A 192 -13.62 14.89 7.90
N ASN A 193 -14.58 14.57 8.77
CA ASN A 193 -14.87 13.20 9.17
C ASN A 193 -15.36 12.35 7.99
N ASP A 194 -16.26 12.90 7.16
CA ASP A 194 -16.71 12.22 5.93
C ASP A 194 -15.52 11.90 5.00
N LYS A 195 -14.57 12.84 4.87
CA LYS A 195 -13.35 12.63 4.09
C LYS A 195 -12.40 11.60 4.67
N SER A 196 -12.23 11.60 5.99
CA SER A 196 -11.50 10.55 6.69
C SER A 196 -12.11 9.16 6.44
N PHE A 197 -13.43 9.03 6.46
CA PHE A 197 -14.10 7.76 6.16
C PHE A 197 -13.93 7.29 4.72
N ASP A 198 -13.90 8.21 3.75
CA ASP A 198 -13.55 7.90 2.36
C ASP A 198 -12.15 7.27 2.28
N ILE A 199 -11.15 7.87 2.93
CA ILE A 199 -9.76 7.35 2.93
C ILE A 199 -9.68 5.99 3.62
N LEU A 200 -10.31 5.83 4.79
CA LEU A 200 -10.35 4.55 5.51
C LEU A 200 -10.95 3.45 4.61
N SER A 201 -12.01 3.77 3.88
CA SER A 201 -12.65 2.86 2.93
C SER A 201 -11.71 2.45 1.80
N TYR A 202 -11.00 3.40 1.20
CA TYR A 202 -10.04 3.10 0.13
C TYR A 202 -8.85 2.27 0.60
N LEU A 203 -8.33 2.56 1.79
CA LEU A 203 -7.23 1.79 2.39
C LEU A 203 -7.66 0.35 2.71
N TYR A 204 -8.88 0.17 3.19
CA TYR A 204 -9.43 -1.16 3.44
C TYR A 204 -9.63 -1.96 2.14
N ASP A 205 -10.14 -1.33 1.07
CA ASP A 205 -10.28 -1.98 -0.23
C ASP A 205 -8.90 -2.33 -0.83
N LEU A 206 -7.89 -1.49 -0.63
CA LEU A 206 -6.51 -1.79 -1.02
C LEU A 206 -5.97 -3.00 -0.26
N GLN A 207 -6.25 -3.10 1.04
CA GLN A 207 -5.88 -4.25 1.86
C GLN A 207 -6.46 -5.55 1.29
N ILE A 208 -7.77 -5.57 1.00
CA ILE A 208 -8.45 -6.73 0.40
C ILE A 208 -7.84 -7.08 -0.96
N LYS A 209 -7.62 -6.08 -1.82
CA LYS A 209 -7.03 -6.26 -3.15
C LYS A 209 -5.63 -6.86 -3.08
N LEU A 210 -4.77 -6.38 -2.18
CA LEU A 210 -3.43 -6.94 -1.96
C LEU A 210 -3.47 -8.38 -1.45
N GLN A 211 -4.35 -8.67 -0.47
CA GLN A 211 -4.51 -10.01 0.09
C GLN A 211 -5.00 -11.00 -0.97
N ASN A 212 -6.02 -10.65 -1.74
CA ASN A 212 -6.56 -11.49 -2.80
C ASN A 212 -5.56 -11.72 -3.95
N GLN A 213 -4.70 -10.75 -4.24
CA GLN A 213 -3.73 -10.88 -5.31
C GLN A 213 -2.53 -11.74 -4.90
N PHE A 214 -1.95 -11.46 -3.74
CA PHE A 214 -0.64 -12.03 -3.37
C PHE A 214 -0.75 -13.18 -2.38
N LEU A 215 -1.80 -13.21 -1.55
CA LEU A 215 -1.92 -14.20 -0.47
C LEU A 215 -2.95 -15.30 -0.75
N ASN A 216 -3.77 -15.18 -1.79
CA ASN A 216 -4.80 -16.17 -2.12
C ASN A 216 -4.24 -17.59 -2.29
N ASP A 217 -3.07 -17.73 -2.91
CA ASP A 217 -2.37 -19.02 -3.08
C ASP A 217 -1.93 -19.66 -1.75
N ILE A 218 -1.75 -18.86 -0.70
CA ILE A 218 -1.30 -19.32 0.62
C ILE A 218 -2.47 -19.95 1.40
N PHE A 219 -3.69 -19.48 1.15
CA PHE A 219 -4.90 -19.90 1.87
C PHE A 219 -5.81 -20.79 1.03
N ASP A 220 -5.25 -21.75 0.27
CA ASP A 220 -6.01 -22.70 -0.56
C ASP A 220 -7.00 -22.03 -1.53
N ASN A 221 -6.60 -20.90 -2.11
CA ASN A 221 -7.44 -20.06 -2.98
C ASN A 221 -8.65 -19.42 -2.27
N TYR A 222 -8.55 -19.19 -0.96
CA TYR A 222 -9.52 -18.38 -0.22
C TYR A 222 -9.47 -16.92 -0.66
N LYS A 223 -10.59 -16.44 -1.19
CA LYS A 223 -10.79 -15.04 -1.57
C LYS A 223 -11.63 -14.31 -0.53
N ILE A 224 -11.11 -13.19 -0.07
CA ILE A 224 -11.85 -12.23 0.75
C ILE A 224 -12.83 -11.51 -0.18
N SER A 225 -14.11 -11.52 0.20
CA SER A 225 -15.14 -10.81 -0.56
C SER A 225 -14.83 -9.32 -0.61
N TYR A 226 -14.89 -8.73 -1.80
CA TYR A 226 -14.87 -7.29 -1.94
C TYR A 226 -16.07 -6.67 -1.22
N ARG A 227 -15.90 -5.48 -0.64
CA ARG A 227 -17.02 -4.73 -0.10
C ARG A 227 -17.97 -4.39 -1.25
N GLU A 228 -19.26 -4.61 -1.03
CA GLU A 228 -20.30 -4.05 -1.87
C GLU A 228 -20.87 -2.82 -1.16
N PRO A 229 -21.21 -1.74 -1.89
CA PRO A 229 -21.86 -0.59 -1.28
C PRO A 229 -23.25 -1.02 -0.79
N LEU A 230 -23.39 -1.24 0.52
CA LEU A 230 -24.68 -1.48 1.16
C LEU A 230 -25.55 -0.21 1.18
N ASP A 231 -24.89 0.96 1.11
CA ASP A 231 -25.48 2.29 1.00
C ASP A 231 -24.67 3.10 -0.03
N SER A 232 -25.35 3.93 -0.83
CA SER A 232 -24.76 4.92 -1.73
C SER A 232 -23.81 5.92 -1.06
N LYS A 233 -23.94 6.12 0.27
CA LYS A 233 -23.12 7.07 1.04
C LYS A 233 -21.66 6.66 1.15
N TYR A 234 -21.35 5.36 1.20
CA TYR A 234 -19.98 4.88 1.41
C TYR A 234 -19.28 4.58 0.09
N LYS A 235 -18.14 5.23 -0.16
CA LYS A 235 -17.35 4.98 -1.36
C LYS A 235 -16.66 3.62 -1.30
N VAL A 236 -16.75 2.90 -2.40
CA VAL A 236 -16.08 1.63 -2.64
C VAL A 236 -15.24 1.77 -3.90
N LEU A 237 -14.00 1.26 -3.86
CA LEU A 237 -13.12 1.20 -5.02
C LEU A 237 -13.67 0.22 -6.07
N LYS A 238 -14.34 0.75 -7.10
CA LYS A 238 -14.76 -0.01 -8.29
C LYS A 238 -13.57 -0.42 -9.15
#